data_AF-A0A392MYB4-F1
#
_entry.id   AF-A0A392MYB4-F1
#
_cell.length_a   1.000
_cell.length_b   1.000
_cell.length_c   1.000
_cell.angle_alpha   90.00
_cell.angle_beta   90.00
_cell.angle_gamma   90.00
#
_symmetry.space_group_name_H-M   'P 1'
#
loop_
_entity.id
_entity.type
_entity.pdbx_description
1 polymer ?
#
loop_
_entity_poly.entity_id
_entity_poly.type
_entity_poly.pdbx_seq_one_letter_code
_entity_poly.pdbx_strand_id
1 'polypeptide(L)'
;EYNVLDYEEKVVDGFYDVYGLYNDPAMQGKMPSLADLETNPGSSSFEVVIVNRTIDPALEELVQIAQCISLDCPVTEIGILVQRLAELVTSHMGGPVKDANIILARWTERSTELRTSLHTSVLPLGSLDIGLSRHRALLFKILADNIKMPCRLVKGSHYTGVEDDAVNIIKLEDERLRL
;
A
#
# COMPACT_ATOMS: atom_id res chain seq x y z
N GLU A 1 -7.74 7.02 15.23
CA GLU A 1 -7.31 7.81 14.06
C GLU A 1 -7.08 6.83 12.91
N TYR A 2 -7.65 7.07 11.72
CA TYR A 2 -7.59 6.13 10.59
C TYR A 2 -6.29 6.23 9.76
N ASN A 3 -5.35 7.07 10.19
CA ASN A 3 -4.18 7.46 9.41
C ASN A 3 -2.89 6.74 9.84
N VAL A 4 -2.95 5.83 10.81
CA VAL A 4 -1.79 5.11 11.33
C VAL A 4 -2.13 3.64 11.47
N LEU A 5 -1.22 2.78 11.01
CA LEU A 5 -1.12 1.38 11.42
C LEU A 5 0.20 1.21 12.16
N ASP A 6 0.12 0.90 13.45
CA ASP A 6 1.29 0.79 14.31
C ASP A 6 2.10 -0.49 14.03
N TYR A 7 3.26 -0.63 14.70
CA TYR A 7 4.18 -1.77 14.55
C TYR A 7 3.53 -3.13 14.84
N GLU A 8 2.60 -3.17 15.79
CA GLU A 8 1.90 -4.40 16.20
C GLU A 8 0.64 -4.68 15.35
N GLU A 9 0.15 -3.68 14.64
CA GLU A 9 -1.04 -3.80 13.81
C GLU A 9 -0.65 -4.34 12.44
N LYS A 10 -1.42 -5.31 11.95
CA LYS A 10 -1.16 -5.97 10.66
C LYS A 10 -2.29 -5.69 9.69
N VAL A 11 -1.93 -5.54 8.42
CA VAL A 11 -2.91 -5.52 7.34
C VAL A 11 -3.36 -6.96 7.08
N VAL A 12 -4.66 -7.21 7.18
CA VAL A 12 -5.28 -8.54 7.00
C VAL A 12 -6.11 -8.59 5.73
N ASP A 13 -6.41 -9.80 5.24
CA ASP A 13 -7.32 -9.97 4.10
C ASP A 13 -8.71 -9.40 4.45
N GLY A 14 -9.28 -8.64 3.51
CA GLY A 14 -10.52 -7.87 3.72
C GLY A 14 -10.27 -6.42 4.15
N PHE A 15 -9.03 -6.03 4.47
CA PHE A 15 -8.68 -4.62 4.63
C PHE A 15 -8.87 -3.88 3.30
N TYR A 16 -9.40 -2.66 3.36
CA TYR A 16 -9.49 -1.78 2.20
C TYR A 16 -9.11 -0.36 2.60
N ASP A 17 -8.52 0.35 1.64
CA ASP A 17 -8.16 1.76 1.76
C ASP A 17 -9.03 2.57 0.80
N VAL A 18 -9.52 3.71 1.28
CA VAL A 18 -10.36 4.61 0.47
C VAL A 18 -9.74 5.99 0.41
N TYR A 19 -9.65 6.50 -0.81
CA TYR A 19 -9.07 7.79 -1.13
C TYR A 19 -10.08 8.69 -1.85
N GLY A 20 -10.10 9.99 -1.56
CA GLY A 20 -10.95 10.98 -2.26
C GLY A 20 -12.34 11.21 -1.64
N LEU A 21 -12.72 10.50 -0.57
CA LEU A 21 -14.01 10.70 0.13
C LEU A 21 -14.08 12.01 0.92
N TYR A 22 -12.95 12.60 1.32
CA TYR A 22 -12.91 13.78 2.19
C TYR A 22 -13.51 15.05 1.56
N ASN A 23 -13.69 15.06 0.23
CA ASN A 23 -14.30 16.16 -0.49
C ASN A 23 -15.84 16.12 -0.47
N ASP A 24 -16.46 15.04 0.00
CA ASP A 24 -17.91 14.94 0.16
C ASP A 24 -18.30 15.20 1.64
N PRO A 25 -18.92 16.37 1.94
CA PRO A 25 -19.36 16.68 3.30
C PRO A 25 -20.42 15.69 3.84
N ALA A 26 -21.10 14.92 2.99
CA ALA A 26 -22.04 13.88 3.42
C ALA A 26 -21.34 12.60 3.95
N MET A 27 -20.05 12.41 3.64
CA MET A 27 -19.27 11.21 4.00
C MET A 27 -18.21 11.47 5.07
N GLN A 28 -18.16 12.68 5.63
CA GLN A 28 -17.26 13.01 6.73
C GLN A 28 -17.64 12.24 8.01
N GLY A 29 -16.75 11.34 8.45
CA GLY A 29 -16.76 10.75 9.79
C GLY A 29 -17.18 9.28 9.89
N LYS A 30 -17.57 8.62 8.80
CA LYS A 30 -17.87 7.17 8.81
C LYS A 30 -17.31 6.48 7.57
N MET A 31 -16.46 5.48 7.76
CA MET A 31 -15.94 4.64 6.67
C MET A 31 -17.12 3.90 6.00
N PRO A 32 -17.35 4.05 4.68
CA PRO A 32 -18.39 3.33 3.96
C PRO A 32 -18.07 1.84 3.87
N SER A 33 -19.09 0.98 3.76
CA SER A 33 -18.86 -0.45 3.59
C SER A 33 -18.38 -0.78 2.18
N LEU A 34 -17.68 -1.90 2.01
CA LEU A 34 -17.24 -2.35 0.69
C LEU A 34 -18.42 -2.54 -0.28
N ALA A 35 -19.55 -3.07 0.21
CA ALA A 35 -20.76 -3.23 -0.58
C ALA A 35 -21.30 -1.89 -1.09
N ASP A 36 -21.23 -0.82 -0.28
CA ASP A 36 -21.64 0.52 -0.71
C ASP A 36 -20.73 1.03 -1.85
N LEU A 37 -19.43 0.74 -1.76
CA LEU A 37 -18.41 1.18 -2.73
C LEU A 37 -18.49 0.44 -4.07
N GLU A 38 -18.97 -0.79 -4.08
CA GLU A 38 -19.12 -1.64 -5.28
C GLU A 38 -20.33 -1.28 -6.16
N THR A 39 -21.27 -0.47 -5.66
CA THR A 39 -22.52 -0.16 -6.37
C THR A 39 -22.38 0.71 -7.63
N ASN A 40 -21.21 1.34 -7.86
CA ASN A 40 -21.01 2.26 -9.00
C ASN A 40 -19.64 2.08 -9.69
N PRO A 41 -19.47 1.06 -10.56
CA PRO A 41 -18.18 0.69 -11.15
C PRO A 41 -17.63 1.65 -12.23
N GLY A 42 -18.32 2.76 -12.56
CA GLY A 42 -18.03 3.53 -13.76
C GLY A 42 -17.38 4.91 -13.59
N SER A 43 -17.53 5.58 -12.43
CA SER A 43 -16.96 6.94 -12.22
C SER A 43 -17.04 7.39 -10.77
N SER A 44 -16.44 6.64 -9.85
CA SER A 44 -16.34 7.10 -8.46
C SER A 44 -15.36 8.28 -8.37
N SER A 45 -15.76 9.35 -7.68
CA SER A 45 -14.87 10.45 -7.28
C SER A 45 -13.81 10.03 -6.25
N PHE A 46 -13.87 8.78 -5.83
CA PHE A 46 -13.00 8.14 -4.87
C PHE A 46 -12.35 6.89 -5.47
N GLU A 47 -11.24 6.49 -4.88
CA GLU A 47 -10.49 5.30 -5.22
C GLU A 47 -10.54 4.33 -4.04
N VAL A 48 -10.77 3.05 -4.34
CA VAL A 48 -10.78 1.98 -3.34
C VAL A 48 -9.76 0.93 -3.73
N VAL A 49 -8.87 0.61 -2.81
CA VAL A 49 -7.90 -0.47 -2.95
C VAL A 49 -8.16 -1.52 -1.88
N ILE A 50 -8.35 -2.78 -2.30
CA ILE A 50 -8.60 -3.89 -1.39
C ILE A 50 -7.36 -4.78 -1.26
N VAL A 51 -7.14 -5.27 -0.05
CA VAL A 51 -6.12 -6.25 0.29
C VAL A 51 -6.82 -7.57 0.54
N ASN A 52 -6.68 -8.51 -0.39
CA ASN A 52 -7.23 -9.85 -0.22
C ASN A 52 -6.51 -10.87 -1.10
N ARG A 53 -5.59 -11.62 -0.51
CA ARG A 53 -4.76 -12.63 -1.20
C ARG A 53 -5.56 -13.77 -1.81
N THR A 54 -6.76 -14.08 -1.30
CA THR A 54 -7.56 -15.20 -1.85
C THR A 54 -8.10 -14.90 -3.25
N ILE A 55 -8.26 -13.61 -3.58
CA ILE A 55 -8.78 -13.14 -4.88
C ILE A 55 -7.74 -12.35 -5.68
N ASP A 56 -6.54 -12.17 -5.12
CA ASP A 56 -5.44 -11.39 -5.69
C ASP A 56 -4.17 -12.24 -5.78
N PRO A 57 -4.04 -13.06 -6.84
CA PRO A 57 -2.89 -13.96 -6.99
C PRO A 57 -1.57 -13.19 -7.15
N ALA A 58 -1.61 -11.97 -7.70
CA ALA A 58 -0.42 -11.13 -7.81
C ALA A 58 0.08 -10.67 -6.44
N LEU A 59 -0.83 -10.31 -5.52
CA LEU A 59 -0.46 -10.00 -4.15
C LEU A 59 0.14 -11.21 -3.42
N GLU A 60 -0.45 -12.39 -3.61
CA GLU A 60 0.07 -13.64 -3.04
C GLU A 60 1.48 -13.96 -3.56
N GLU A 61 1.75 -13.78 -4.85
CA GLU A 61 3.09 -13.93 -5.44
C GLU A 61 4.09 -12.95 -4.83
N LEU A 62 3.74 -11.68 -4.68
CA LEU A 62 4.60 -10.68 -4.05
C LEU A 62 4.95 -11.04 -2.60
N VAL A 63 3.98 -11.58 -1.84
CA VAL A 63 4.21 -12.07 -0.47
C VAL A 63 5.19 -13.24 -0.47
N GLN A 64 5.07 -14.19 -1.41
CA GLN A 64 6.00 -15.31 -1.54
C GLN A 64 7.41 -14.84 -1.89
N ILE A 65 7.55 -13.87 -2.80
CA ILE A 65 8.86 -13.27 -3.13
C ILE A 65 9.46 -12.58 -1.90
N ALA A 66 8.68 -11.84 -1.12
CA ALA A 66 9.15 -11.20 0.10
C ALA A 66 9.63 -12.23 1.14
N GLN A 67 8.94 -13.37 1.26
CA GLN A 67 9.38 -14.47 2.12
C GLN A 67 10.71 -15.06 1.65
N CYS A 68 10.90 -15.28 0.34
CA CYS A 68 12.17 -15.73 -0.21
C CYS A 68 13.30 -14.73 0.10
N ILE A 69 13.08 -13.43 -0.13
CA ILE A 69 14.04 -12.37 0.21
C ILE A 69 14.42 -12.44 1.70
N SER A 70 13.46 -12.65 2.60
CA SER A 70 13.71 -12.75 4.03
C SER A 70 14.49 -14.00 4.43
N LEU A 71 14.34 -15.12 3.71
CA LEU A 71 15.10 -16.35 3.96
C LEU A 71 16.56 -16.22 3.50
N ASP A 72 16.80 -15.46 2.43
CA ASP A 72 18.13 -15.23 1.86
C ASP A 72 18.93 -14.15 2.61
N CYS A 73 18.30 -13.39 3.51
CA CYS A 73 18.91 -12.27 4.22
C CYS A 73 19.21 -12.60 5.69
N PRO A 74 20.45 -12.40 6.18
CA PRO A 74 20.76 -12.55 7.60
C PRO A 74 19.94 -11.58 8.47
N VAL A 75 19.51 -12.05 9.65
CA VAL A 75 18.73 -11.25 10.62
C VAL A 75 19.45 -9.97 11.06
N THR A 76 20.78 -9.94 10.95
CA THR A 76 21.62 -8.78 11.28
C THR A 76 21.61 -7.69 10.21
N GLU A 77 21.15 -7.98 9.00
CA GLU A 77 21.24 -7.07 7.84
C GLU A 77 19.87 -6.47 7.48
N ILE A 78 19.14 -5.96 8.49
CA ILE A 78 17.80 -5.38 8.31
C ILE A 78 17.79 -4.29 7.22
N GLY A 79 18.86 -3.50 7.10
CA GLY A 79 18.99 -2.49 6.05
C GLY A 79 18.91 -3.07 4.63
N ILE A 80 19.54 -4.22 4.39
CA ILE A 80 19.51 -4.91 3.09
C ILE A 80 18.12 -5.49 2.86
N LEU A 81 17.50 -6.09 3.87
CA LEU A 81 16.13 -6.60 3.79
C LEU A 81 15.13 -5.49 3.41
N VAL A 82 15.21 -4.34 4.08
CA VAL A 82 14.38 -3.16 3.79
C VAL A 82 14.60 -2.69 2.36
N GLN A 83 15.86 -2.61 1.91
CA GLN A 83 16.19 -2.20 0.54
C GLN A 83 15.58 -3.16 -0.49
N ARG A 84 15.72 -4.48 -0.30
CA ARG A 84 15.19 -5.49 -1.22
C ARG A 84 13.67 -5.46 -1.32
N LEU A 85 12.96 -5.26 -0.20
CA LEU A 85 11.51 -5.09 -0.23
C LEU A 85 11.10 -3.78 -0.92
N ALA A 86 11.83 -2.69 -0.69
CA ALA A 86 11.58 -1.42 -1.37
C ALA A 86 11.80 -1.53 -2.89
N GLU A 87 12.82 -2.26 -3.32
CA GLU A 87 13.08 -2.58 -4.73
C GLU A 87 11.96 -3.43 -5.34
N LEU A 88 11.45 -4.44 -4.63
CA LEU A 88 10.32 -5.27 -5.05
C LEU A 88 9.06 -4.41 -5.27
N VAL A 89 8.67 -3.61 -4.28
CA VAL A 89 7.52 -2.70 -4.36
C VAL A 89 7.70 -1.68 -5.49
N THR A 90 8.89 -1.09 -5.58
CA THR A 90 9.19 -0.08 -6.60
C THR A 90 9.11 -0.66 -8.01
N SER A 91 9.65 -1.87 -8.21
CA SER A 91 9.63 -2.55 -9.50
C SER A 91 8.22 -2.93 -9.91
N HIS A 92 7.40 -3.45 -8.97
CA HIS A 92 6.01 -3.80 -9.22
C HIS A 92 5.15 -2.60 -9.59
N MET A 93 5.32 -1.47 -8.90
CA MET A 93 4.42 -0.31 -8.98
C MET A 93 4.89 0.82 -9.92
N GLY A 94 5.61 0.48 -10.98
CA GLY A 94 5.91 1.41 -12.07
C GLY A 94 7.30 2.06 -12.02
N GLY A 95 8.20 1.53 -11.20
CA GLY A 95 9.61 1.89 -11.14
C GLY A 95 9.91 3.15 -10.30
N PRO A 96 11.17 3.63 -10.32
CA PRO A 96 11.56 4.88 -9.67
C PRO A 96 10.83 6.10 -10.27
N VAL A 97 10.44 7.03 -9.41
CA VAL A 97 9.68 8.24 -9.80
C VAL A 97 10.54 9.48 -9.54
N LYS A 98 10.70 10.32 -10.57
CA LYS A 98 11.39 11.62 -10.47
C LYS A 98 10.43 12.81 -10.35
N ASP A 99 9.22 12.65 -10.86
CA ASP A 99 8.19 13.70 -10.89
C ASP A 99 6.85 13.10 -10.44
N ALA A 100 6.30 13.67 -9.36
CA ALA A 100 5.04 13.26 -8.77
C ALA A 100 3.84 13.46 -9.71
N ASN A 101 3.87 14.48 -10.57
CA ASN A 101 2.79 14.77 -11.51
C ASN A 101 2.75 13.72 -12.64
N ILE A 102 3.92 13.25 -13.09
CA ILE A 102 3.99 12.21 -14.12
C ILE A 102 3.40 10.90 -13.60
N ILE A 103 3.75 10.48 -12.38
CA ILE A 103 3.20 9.24 -11.83
C ILE A 103 1.70 9.37 -11.54
N LEU A 104 1.22 10.56 -11.12
CA LEU A 104 -0.20 10.83 -10.93
C LEU A 104 -0.99 10.73 -12.24
N ALA A 105 -0.46 11.29 -13.33
CA ALA A 105 -1.10 11.17 -14.65
C ALA A 105 -1.17 9.70 -15.11
N ARG A 106 -0.06 8.97 -15.01
CA ARG A 106 0.00 7.53 -15.35
C ARG A 106 -0.98 6.70 -14.50
N TRP A 107 -1.06 6.99 -13.20
CA TRP A 107 -1.99 6.33 -12.31
C TRP A 107 -3.45 6.63 -12.69
N THR A 108 -3.76 7.87 -13.04
CA THR A 108 -5.13 8.28 -13.42
C THR A 108 -5.62 7.50 -14.65
N GLU A 109 -4.78 7.43 -15.69
CA GLU A 109 -5.05 6.64 -16.89
C GLU A 109 -5.16 5.15 -16.55
N ARG A 110 -4.15 4.59 -15.89
CA ARG A 110 -4.07 3.16 -15.61
C ARG A 110 -5.18 2.64 -14.70
N SER A 111 -5.54 3.40 -13.67
CA SER A 111 -6.63 3.03 -12.76
C SER A 111 -7.98 3.02 -13.48
N THR A 112 -8.20 3.88 -14.47
CA THR A 112 -9.42 3.86 -15.31
C THR A 112 -9.47 2.61 -16.18
N GLU A 113 -8.34 2.23 -16.79
CA GLU A 113 -8.23 0.99 -17.57
C GLU A 113 -8.47 -0.26 -16.72
N LEU A 114 -7.87 -0.33 -15.52
CA LEU A 114 -8.05 -1.45 -14.61
C LEU A 114 -9.51 -1.60 -14.17
N ARG A 115 -10.17 -0.50 -13.76
CA ARG A 115 -11.58 -0.52 -13.38
C ARG A 115 -12.47 -1.00 -14.54
N THR A 116 -12.19 -0.54 -15.76
CA THR A 116 -12.92 -0.93 -16.96
C THR A 116 -12.71 -2.40 -17.31
N SER A 117 -11.47 -2.89 -17.28
CA SER A 117 -11.14 -4.27 -17.66
C SER A 117 -11.66 -5.29 -16.64
N LEU A 118 -11.53 -4.97 -15.34
CA LEU A 118 -11.99 -5.82 -14.25
C LEU A 118 -13.47 -5.64 -13.90
N HIS A 119 -14.16 -4.66 -14.50
CA HIS A 119 -15.56 -4.32 -14.23
C HIS A 119 -15.82 -4.06 -12.73
N THR A 120 -14.95 -3.28 -12.09
CA THR A 120 -14.95 -3.03 -10.64
C THR A 120 -14.64 -1.58 -10.31
N SER A 121 -15.18 -1.06 -9.21
CA SER A 121 -14.74 0.19 -8.57
C SER A 121 -13.63 -0.03 -7.53
N VAL A 122 -13.44 -1.28 -7.10
CA VAL A 122 -12.50 -1.71 -6.06
C VAL A 122 -11.34 -2.46 -6.71
N LEU A 123 -10.13 -1.90 -6.63
CA LEU A 123 -8.94 -2.48 -7.25
C LEU A 123 -8.18 -3.37 -6.25
N PRO A 124 -7.88 -4.64 -6.58
CA PRO A 124 -7.00 -5.48 -5.78
C PRO A 124 -5.57 -4.93 -5.79
N LEU A 125 -4.95 -4.75 -4.61
CA LEU A 125 -3.66 -4.08 -4.45
C LEU A 125 -2.54 -4.67 -5.34
N GLY A 126 -2.48 -5.99 -5.47
CA GLY A 126 -1.49 -6.69 -6.30
C GLY A 126 -1.65 -6.42 -7.79
N SER A 127 -2.83 -6.00 -8.24
CA SER A 127 -3.09 -5.66 -9.65
C SER A 127 -2.59 -4.27 -10.05
N LEU A 128 -2.12 -3.44 -9.10
CA LEU A 128 -1.64 -2.09 -9.37
C LEU A 128 -0.18 -2.14 -9.85
N ASP A 129 0.01 -2.14 -11.17
CA ASP A 129 1.33 -2.05 -11.82
C ASP A 129 1.89 -0.61 -11.87
N ILE A 130 1.06 0.37 -11.52
CA ILE A 130 1.43 1.78 -11.31
C ILE A 130 0.90 2.19 -9.94
N GLY A 131 1.74 2.68 -9.05
CA GLY A 131 1.35 3.05 -7.70
C GLY A 131 1.88 4.41 -7.26
N LEU A 132 1.02 5.17 -6.59
CA LEU A 132 1.40 6.35 -5.83
C LEU A 132 1.99 5.94 -4.47
N SER A 133 2.53 6.91 -3.73
CA SER A 133 3.15 6.66 -2.42
C SER A 133 2.24 5.91 -1.45
N ARG A 134 0.95 6.25 -1.38
CA ARG A 134 -0.05 5.53 -0.58
C ARG A 134 -0.16 4.04 -0.92
N HIS A 135 -0.15 3.69 -2.21
CA HIS A 135 -0.21 2.29 -2.67
C HIS A 135 1.08 1.55 -2.33
N ARG A 136 2.22 2.20 -2.61
CA ARG A 136 3.55 1.65 -2.34
C ARG A 136 3.77 1.41 -0.85
N ALA A 137 3.37 2.35 0.00
CA ALA A 137 3.52 2.25 1.43
C ALA A 137 2.61 1.17 2.04
N LEU A 138 1.39 1.02 1.51
CA LEU A 138 0.48 -0.06 1.88
C LEU A 138 1.04 -1.44 1.48
N LEU A 139 1.51 -1.58 0.23
CA LEU A 139 2.14 -2.82 -0.22
C LEU A 139 3.38 -3.16 0.62
N PHE A 140 4.26 -2.19 0.85
CA PHE A 140 5.44 -2.40 1.70
C PHE A 140 5.05 -2.87 3.11
N LYS A 141 4.04 -2.24 3.72
CA LYS A 141 3.53 -2.64 5.04
C LYS A 141 3.07 -4.11 5.04
N ILE A 142 2.30 -4.53 4.03
CA ILE A 142 1.84 -5.93 3.91
C ILE A 142 3.01 -6.90 3.77
N LEU A 143 3.99 -6.59 2.93
CA LEU A 143 5.17 -7.44 2.75
C LEU A 143 5.98 -7.54 4.05
N ALA A 144 6.19 -6.41 4.73
CA ALA A 144 6.87 -6.35 6.02
C ALA A 144 6.15 -7.17 7.10
N ASP A 145 4.82 -7.07 7.20
CA ASP A 145 4.01 -7.80 8.17
C ASP A 145 4.10 -9.32 7.97
N ASN A 146 4.16 -9.76 6.71
CA ASN A 146 4.24 -11.18 6.35
C ASN A 146 5.61 -11.80 6.68
N ILE A 147 6.67 -11.00 6.70
CA ILE A 147 8.02 -11.44 7.13
C ILE A 147 8.34 -11.06 8.58
N LYS A 148 7.37 -10.54 9.32
CA LYS A 148 7.49 -10.12 10.74
C LYS A 148 8.52 -9.01 10.98
N MET A 149 8.73 -8.13 9.99
CA MET A 149 9.57 -6.96 10.14
C MET A 149 8.78 -5.82 10.81
N PRO A 150 9.27 -5.20 11.89
CA PRO A 150 8.62 -4.06 12.54
C PRO A 150 8.48 -2.87 11.57
N CYS A 151 7.25 -2.63 11.12
CA CYS A 151 6.92 -1.58 10.17
C CYS A 151 5.67 -0.84 10.63
N ARG A 152 5.74 0.49 10.72
CA ARG A 152 4.58 1.35 10.93
C ARG A 152 4.20 2.00 9.61
N LEU A 153 2.91 2.09 9.28
CA LEU A 153 2.40 2.89 8.15
C LEU A 153 1.74 4.15 8.70
N VAL A 154 2.13 5.32 8.19
CA VAL A 154 1.50 6.60 8.55
C VAL A 154 1.06 7.33 7.30
N LYS A 155 -0.06 8.05 7.40
CA LYS A 155 -0.68 8.84 6.33
C LYS A 155 -0.90 10.27 6.80
N GLY A 156 -0.93 11.18 5.84
CA GLY A 156 -1.39 12.54 6.06
C GLY A 156 -0.28 13.55 6.35
N SER A 157 -0.66 14.82 6.20
CA SER A 157 0.24 15.96 6.20
C SER A 157 1.02 16.14 7.50
N HIS A 158 0.50 15.66 8.63
CA HIS A 158 1.22 15.64 9.89
C HIS A 158 2.56 14.87 9.81
N TYR A 159 2.66 13.86 8.94
CA TYR A 159 3.85 13.02 8.79
C TYR A 159 4.64 13.29 7.51
N THR A 160 3.95 13.68 6.42
CA THR A 160 4.54 13.77 5.08
C THR A 160 4.60 15.20 4.54
N GLY A 161 3.88 16.14 5.16
CA GLY A 161 3.63 17.47 4.61
C GLY A 161 2.57 17.50 3.49
N VAL A 162 2.03 16.35 3.08
CA VAL A 162 1.01 16.19 2.03
C VAL A 162 -0.13 15.31 2.55
N GLU A 163 -1.36 15.81 2.52
CA GLU A 163 -2.53 15.13 3.11
C GLU A 163 -2.76 13.71 2.55
N ASP A 164 -2.39 13.50 1.31
CA ASP A 164 -2.69 12.29 0.55
C ASP A 164 -1.51 11.32 0.45
N ASP A 165 -0.43 11.62 1.16
CA ASP A 165 0.82 10.88 1.10
C ASP A 165 0.94 9.92 2.29
N ALA A 166 1.72 8.84 2.10
CA ALA A 166 1.95 7.83 3.11
C ALA A 166 3.38 7.33 3.09
N VAL A 167 3.91 7.02 4.27
CA VAL A 167 5.27 6.52 4.45
C VAL A 167 5.31 5.38 5.45
N ASN A 168 6.31 4.51 5.30
CA ASN A 168 6.62 3.47 6.26
C ASN A 168 7.76 3.92 7.19
N ILE A 169 7.66 3.58 8.48
CA ILE A 169 8.70 3.83 9.47
C ILE A 169 9.17 2.47 9.99
N ILE A 170 10.45 2.18 9.80
CA ILE A 170 11.08 0.91 10.20
C ILE A 170 11.95 1.14 11.42
N LYS A 171 11.87 0.24 12.41
CA LYS A 171 12.82 0.21 13.51
C LYS A 171 14.04 -0.61 13.09
N LEU A 172 15.19 0.03 13.02
CA LEU A 172 16.47 -0.66 12.94
C LEU A 172 16.91 -0.94 14.37
N GLU A 173 17.21 -2.20 14.72
CA GLU A 173 17.86 -2.49 16.00
C GLU A 173 19.24 -1.82 16.00
N ASP A 174 19.53 -1.05 17.05
CA ASP A 174 20.84 -0.44 17.23
C ASP A 174 21.83 -1.55 17.64
N GLU A 175 22.86 -1.80 16.81
CA GLU A 175 23.93 -2.76 17.09
C GLU A 175 24.67 -2.47 18.41
N ARG A 176 24.46 -1.29 19.00
CA ARG A 176 25.07 -0.85 20.27
C ARG A 176 24.56 -1.54 21.53
N LEU A 177 23.48 -2.31 21.48
CA LEU A 177 22.93 -3.01 22.65
C LEU A 177 23.40 -4.47 22.80
N ARG A 178 24.36 -4.92 21.97
CA ARG A 178 25.00 -6.24 22.11
C ARG A 178 26.38 -6.13 22.78
N LEU A 179 26.43 -5.56 23.98
CA LEU A 179 27.58 -5.59 24.89
C LEU A 179 27.31 -6.53 26.06
#